data_AF-A0A2N1W9R3-F1
#
_entry.id   AF-A0A2N1W9R3-F1
#
_cell.length_a   1.000
_cell.length_b   1.000
_cell.length_c   1.000
_cell.angle_alpha   90.00
_cell.angle_beta   90.00
_cell.angle_gamma   90.00
#
_symmetry.space_group_name_H-M   'P 1'
#
loop_
_entity.id
_entity.type
_entity.pdbx_description
1 polymer ?
#
loop_
_entity_poly.entity_id
_entity_poly.type
_entity_poly.pdbx_seq_one_letter_code
_entity_poly.pdbx_strand_id
1 'polypeptide(L)' 'MSVLFVVLPLAILIVAAAVGGYVWSARSGQFDDLDTPAVRMLHDDEGKEKG' A
#
# COMPACT_ATOMS: atom_id res chain seq x y z
N MET A 1 27.41 24.81 -3.74
CA MET A 1 26.72 24.91 -2.42
C MET A 1 25.26 25.38 -2.55
N SER A 2 24.56 25.11 -3.66
CA SER A 2 23.15 25.49 -3.87
C SER A 2 22.19 24.30 -3.89
N VAL A 3 22.66 23.13 -4.35
CA VAL A 3 21.85 21.92 -4.50
C VAL A 3 21.27 21.41 -3.18
N LEU A 4 21.97 21.63 -2.06
CA LEU A 4 21.50 21.24 -0.72
C LEU A 4 20.17 21.90 -0.36
N PHE A 5 19.93 23.15 -0.79
CA PHE A 5 18.66 23.84 -0.55
C PHE A 5 17.49 23.23 -1.32
N VAL A 6 17.75 22.44 -2.36
CA VAL A 6 16.72 21.73 -3.13
C VAL A 6 16.56 20.29 -2.63
N VAL A 7 17.68 19.61 -2.42
CA VAL A 7 17.69 18.19 -2.03
C VAL A 7 17.16 17.99 -0.60
N LEU A 8 17.50 18.88 0.33
CA LEU A 8 17.06 18.76 1.73
C LEU A 8 15.53 18.82 1.88
N PRO A 9 14.82 19.85 1.37
CA PRO A 9 13.35 19.86 1.47
C PRO A 9 12.71 18.74 0.66
N LEU A 10 13.27 18.37 -0.50
CA LEU A 10 12.76 17.25 -1.29
C LEU A 10 12.85 15.92 -0.52
N ALA A 11 13.97 15.67 0.15
CA ALA A 11 14.14 14.47 0.99
C ALA A 11 13.12 14.44 2.14
N ILE A 12 12.90 15.58 2.81
CA ILE A 12 11.88 15.70 3.87
C ILE A 12 10.49 15.41 3.32
N LEU A 13 10.13 15.94 2.15
CA LEU A 13 8.84 15.69 1.51
C LEU A 13 8.65 14.21 1.16
N ILE A 14 9.68 13.54 0.64
CA ILE A 14 9.64 12.12 0.32
C ILE A 14 9.40 11.29 1.58
N VAL A 15 10.14 11.57 2.66
CA VAL A 15 9.97 10.87 3.95
C VAL A 15 8.58 11.13 4.52
N ALA A 16 8.10 12.39 4.49
CA ALA A 16 6.77 12.73 4.97
C ALA A 16 5.67 12.02 4.18
N ALA A 17 5.81 11.94 2.85
CA ALA A 17 4.88 11.21 1.99
C ALA A 17 4.89 9.70 2.27
N ALA A 18 6.07 9.11 2.47
CA ALA A 18 6.20 7.69 2.80
C ALA A 18 5.56 7.36 4.16
N VAL A 19 5.86 8.15 5.20
CA VAL A 19 5.28 7.98 6.53
C VAL A 19 3.77 8.23 6.51
N GLY A 20 3.31 9.29 5.83
CA GLY A 20 1.89 9.59 5.69
C GLY A 20 1.12 8.49 4.95
N GLY A 21 1.69 7.97 3.85
CA GLY A 21 1.12 6.85 3.12
C GLY A 21 1.06 5.57 3.95
N TYR A 22 2.11 5.28 4.73
CA TYR A 22 2.13 4.15 5.65
C TYR A 22 1.06 4.27 6.74
N VAL A 23 0.97 5.43 7.41
CA VAL A 23 -0.05 5.67 8.46
C VAL A 23 -1.46 5.57 7.89
N TRP A 24 -1.69 6.10 6.69
CA TRP A 24 -2.99 5.96 6.01
C TRP A 24 -3.31 4.50 5.72
N SER A 25 -2.40 3.76 5.07
CA SER A 25 -2.57 2.33 4.77
C SER A 25 -2.84 1.49 6.04
N ALA A 26 -2.06 1.72 7.10
CA ALA A 26 -2.22 1.03 8.37
C ALA A 26 -3.57 1.34 9.05
N ARG A 27 -4.08 2.57 8.93
CA ARG A 27 -5.41 2.94 9.48
C ARG A 27 -6.56 2.50 8.60
N SER A 28 -6.33 2.30 7.31
CA SER A 28 -7.32 1.80 6.36
C SER A 28 -7.51 0.28 6.41
N GLY A 29 -6.80 -0.41 7.32
CA GLY A 29 -6.91 -1.86 7.50
C GLY A 29 -6.34 -2.66 6.33
N GLN A 30 -5.48 -2.06 5.49
CA GLN A 30 -4.89 -2.76 4.33
C GLN A 30 -4.09 -3.99 4.75
N PHE A 31 -3.50 -3.98 5.96
CA PHE A 31 -2.71 -5.08 6.49
C PHE A 31 -3.53 -6.08 7.31
N ASP A 32 -4.83 -5.85 7.51
CA ASP A 32 -5.69 -6.73 8.30
C ASP A 32 -6.17 -7.95 7.50
N ASP A 33 -6.13 -7.87 6.17
CA ASP A 33 -6.52 -8.96 5.28
C ASP A 33 -5.30 -9.79 4.84
N LEU A 34 -4.93 -10.77 5.68
CA LEU A 34 -3.86 -11.74 5.37
C LEU A 34 -4.41 -13.07 4.81
N ASP A 35 -5.71 -13.32 4.95
CA ASP A 35 -6.33 -14.62 4.70
C ASP A 35 -7.03 -14.70 3.34
N THR A 36 -7.75 -13.65 2.94
CA THR A 36 -8.51 -13.62 1.67
C THR A 36 -7.66 -13.92 0.42
N PRO A 37 -6.38 -13.50 0.29
CA PRO A 37 -5.57 -13.80 -0.88
C PRO A 37 -5.34 -15.30 -1.10
N ALA A 38 -5.11 -16.07 -0.04
CA ALA A 38 -4.79 -17.50 -0.13
C ALA A 38 -6.01 -18.34 -0.48
N VAL A 39 -7.18 -17.97 0.06
CA VAL A 39 -8.42 -18.71 -0.16
C VAL A 39 -9.10 -18.33 -1.49
N ARG A 40 -8.83 -17.14 -2.04
CA ARG A 40 -9.36 -16.70 -3.35
C ARG A 40 -9.03 -17.69 -4.48
N MET A 41 -7.80 -18.20 -4.52
CA MET A 41 -7.37 -19.20 -5.51
C MET A 41 -8.24 -20.47 -5.46
N LEU A 42 -8.73 -20.84 -4.29
CA LEU A 42 -9.50 -22.07 -4.09
C LEU A 42 -10.97 -21.92 -4.52
N HIS A 43 -11.53 -20.71 -4.44
CA HIS A 43 -12.92 -20.40 -4.80
C HIS A 43 -13.09 -19.80 -6.21
N ASP A 44 -12.01 -19.50 -6.92
CA ASP A 44 -12.05 -18.93 -8.29
C ASP A 44 -12.76 -19.84 -9.32
N ASP A 45 -12.87 -21.14 -9.03
CA ASP A 45 -13.53 -22.14 -9.89
C ASP A 45 -15.03 -22.35 -9.59
N GLU A 46 -15.54 -21.94 -8.42
CA GLU A 46 -16.94 -22.18 -8.01
C GLU A 46 -17.95 -21.26 -8.72
N GLY A 47 -17.49 -20.17 -9.35
CA GLY A 47 -18.31 -19.18 -10.04
C GLY A 47 -18.55 -19.43 -11.54
N LYS A 48 -17.89 -20.42 -12.14
CA LYS A 48 -17.94 -20.66 -13.61
C LYS A 48 -19.00 -21.66 -14.09
N GLU A 49 -19.74 -22.33 -13.19
CA GLU A 49 -20.71 -23.37 -13.55
C GLU A 49 -22.19 -22.95 -13.53
N LYS A 50 -22.51 -21.65 -13.46
CA LYS A 50 -23.91 -21.21 -13.63
C LYS A 50 -24.06 -20.36 -14.89
N GLY A 51 -24.24 -21.06 -16.00
CA GLY A 51 -24.90 -20.55 -17.20
C GLY A 51 -26.40 -20.37 -17.00
#